data_AF-A0A920SCS3-F1
#
_entry.id   AF-A0A920SCS3-F1
#
_cell.length_a   1.000
_cell.length_b   1.000
_cell.length_c   1.000
_cell.angle_alpha   90.00
_cell.angle_beta   90.00
_cell.angle_gamma   90.00
#
_symmetry.space_group_name_H-M   'P 1'
#
loop_
_entity.id
_entity.type
_entity.pdbx_description
1 polymer ?
#
loop_
_entity_poly.entity_id
_entity_poly.type
_entity_poly.pdbx_seq_one_letter_code
_entity_poly.pdbx_strand_id
1 'polypeptide(L)'
;MFDSSDMFRAFQPHRGKAIVLVTGTSGRDWREISDNENRDLSLQGAMGQTNTAALGFALAQPDEKVVLFDSEGSLQMNMGVLGTVAGMKPSNFVHFLMDNECYATTGGKASAQCN
;
A
#
# COMPACT_ATOMS: atom_id res chain seq x y z
N MET A 1 16.03 -2.91 9.85
CA MET A 1 15.21 -3.28 8.68
C MET A 1 14.11 -4.20 9.16
N PHE A 2 12.84 -3.82 9.01
CA PHE A 2 11.71 -4.70 9.29
C PHE A 2 11.23 -5.36 8.00
N ASP A 3 10.62 -6.53 8.11
CA ASP A 3 10.06 -7.26 6.98
C ASP A 3 8.61 -6.81 6.72
N SER A 4 8.20 -6.67 5.46
CA SER A 4 6.81 -6.29 5.13
C SER A 4 5.80 -7.29 5.72
N SER A 5 6.17 -8.57 5.82
CA SER A 5 5.34 -9.60 6.42
C SER A 5 5.04 -9.36 7.91
N ASP A 6 5.92 -8.69 8.64
CA ASP A 6 5.66 -8.37 10.06
C ASP A 6 4.52 -7.34 10.19
N MET A 7 4.49 -6.33 9.33
CA MET A 7 3.40 -5.36 9.27
C MET A 7 2.08 -6.03 8.88
N PHE A 8 2.12 -6.93 7.89
CA PHE A 8 0.94 -7.68 7.45
C PHE A 8 0.39 -8.58 8.55
N ARG A 9 1.24 -9.33 9.26
CA ARG A 9 0.82 -10.17 10.38
C ARG A 9 0.23 -9.35 11.53
N ALA A 10 0.79 -8.17 11.80
CA ALA A 10 0.25 -7.27 12.81
C ALA A 10 -1.09 -6.65 12.39
N PHE A 11 -1.27 -6.33 11.12
CA PHE A 11 -2.51 -5.74 10.60
C PHE A 11 -3.64 -6.77 10.44
N GLN A 12 -3.33 -8.00 10.05
CA GLN A 12 -4.31 -9.00 9.66
C GLN A 12 -5.44 -9.23 10.70
N PRO A 13 -5.16 -9.32 12.02
CA PRO A 13 -6.21 -9.40 13.04
C PRO A 13 -7.17 -8.19 13.10
N HIS A 14 -6.74 -7.04 12.58
CA HIS A 14 -7.49 -5.78 12.55
C HIS A 14 -8.11 -5.47 11.18
N ARG A 15 -7.91 -6.33 10.18
CA ARG A 15 -8.36 -6.12 8.80
C ARG A 15 -9.87 -5.87 8.70
N GLY A 16 -10.67 -6.65 9.43
CA GLY A 16 -12.12 -6.64 9.29
C GLY A 16 -12.55 -6.91 7.84
N LYS A 17 -13.40 -6.05 7.27
CA LYS A 17 -13.88 -6.13 5.88
C LYS A 17 -13.12 -5.22 4.91
N ALA A 18 -11.95 -4.70 5.29
CA ALA A 18 -11.23 -3.76 4.44
C ALA A 18 -10.85 -4.39 3.09
N ILE A 19 -10.96 -3.57 2.04
CA ILE A 19 -10.31 -3.82 0.74
C ILE A 19 -8.86 -3.43 0.91
N VAL A 20 -7.93 -4.35 0.60
CA VAL A 20 -6.50 -4.14 0.82
C VAL A 20 -5.77 -4.07 -0.51
N LEU A 21 -5.02 -3.00 -0.70
CA LEU A 21 -4.10 -2.82 -1.82
C LEU A 21 -2.67 -2.89 -1.31
N VAL A 22 -1.83 -3.67 -1.98
CA VAL A 22 -0.41 -3.78 -1.64
C VAL A 22 0.45 -3.48 -2.86
N THR A 23 1.37 -2.53 -2.68
CA THR A 23 2.30 -2.10 -3.70
C THR A 23 3.43 -3.11 -3.90
N GLY A 24 3.78 -3.36 -5.16
CA GLY A 24 5.04 -4.00 -5.54
C GLY A 24 5.16 -5.46 -5.09
N THR A 25 6.40 -5.89 -4.80
CA THR A 25 6.74 -7.29 -4.52
C THR A 25 6.22 -7.80 -3.18
N SER A 26 5.97 -6.90 -2.22
CA SER A 26 5.38 -7.23 -0.91
C SER A 26 3.93 -7.74 -1.03
N GLY A 27 3.27 -7.52 -2.18
CA GLY A 27 1.98 -8.15 -2.47
C GLY A 27 2.05 -9.68 -2.50
N ARG A 28 3.23 -10.29 -2.66
CA ARG A 28 3.40 -11.74 -2.53
C ARG A 28 3.24 -12.20 -1.09
N ASP A 29 3.92 -11.54 -0.15
CA ASP A 29 3.81 -11.87 1.27
C ASP A 29 2.37 -11.65 1.77
N TRP A 30 1.70 -10.60 1.30
CA TRP A 30 0.30 -10.35 1.63
C TRP A 30 -0.63 -11.49 1.19
N ARG A 31 -0.41 -12.05 -0.01
CA ARG A 31 -1.21 -13.19 -0.50
C ARG A 31 -1.07 -14.43 0.38
N GLU A 32 0.08 -14.64 1.01
CA GLU A 32 0.29 -15.77 1.93
C GLU A 32 -0.30 -15.55 3.32
N ILE A 33 -0.54 -14.29 3.71
CA ILE A 33 -1.00 -13.90 5.05
C ILE A 33 -2.51 -13.60 5.09
N SER A 34 -3.05 -13.12 3.98
CA SER A 34 -4.46 -12.76 3.84
C SER A 34 -5.37 -13.98 4.02
N ASP A 35 -6.48 -13.79 4.73
CA ASP A 35 -7.57 -14.76 4.85
C ASP A 35 -8.76 -14.45 3.91
N ASN A 36 -8.67 -13.40 3.08
CA ASN A 36 -9.76 -12.94 2.23
C ASN A 36 -9.28 -12.33 0.91
N GLU A 37 -8.78 -13.21 0.03
CA GLU A 37 -8.27 -12.84 -1.30
C GLU A 37 -9.30 -12.09 -2.17
N ASN A 38 -10.60 -12.34 -1.98
CA ASN A 38 -11.66 -11.66 -2.72
C ASN A 38 -11.72 -10.14 -2.46
N ARG A 39 -11.08 -9.67 -1.40
CA ARG A 39 -10.99 -8.24 -1.04
C ARG A 39 -9.56 -7.72 -1.13
N ASP A 40 -8.66 -8.46 -1.78
CA ASP A 40 -7.30 -8.05 -2.04
C ASP A 40 -7.12 -7.66 -3.49
N LEU A 41 -6.47 -6.53 -3.70
CA LEU A 41 -6.11 -6.05 -5.03
C LEU A 41 -4.61 -5.81 -5.07
N SER A 42 -3.98 -6.30 -6.14
CA SER A 42 -2.56 -6.07 -6.38
C SER A 42 -2.37 -5.65 -7.83
N LEU A 43 -1.83 -4.44 -8.01
CA LEU A 43 -1.47 -3.90 -9.31
C LEU A 43 -0.01 -4.24 -9.60
N GLN A 44 0.23 -5.50 -9.95
CA GLN A 44 1.57 -5.98 -10.25
C GLN A 44 2.24 -5.12 -11.32
N GLY A 45 3.48 -4.69 -11.09
CA GLY A 45 4.24 -3.86 -12.02
C GLY A 45 3.86 -2.38 -12.08
N ALA A 46 2.86 -1.93 -11.30
CA ALA A 46 2.37 -0.55 -11.34
C ALA A 46 2.92 0.30 -10.17
N MET A 47 4.25 0.37 -10.02
CA MET A 47 4.88 1.24 -9.01
C MET A 47 4.48 2.69 -9.26
N GLY A 48 4.09 3.41 -8.19
CA GLY A 48 3.59 4.79 -8.26
C GLY A 48 2.13 4.95 -8.69
N GLN A 49 1.43 3.88 -9.08
CA GLN A 49 0.02 3.97 -9.48
C GLN A 49 -0.96 3.36 -8.47
N THR A 50 -0.46 2.50 -7.57
CA THR A 50 -1.28 1.81 -6.56
C THR A 50 -1.95 2.81 -5.60
N ASN A 51 -1.28 3.93 -5.28
CA ASN A 51 -1.83 4.98 -4.43
C ASN A 51 -3.02 5.73 -5.05
N THR A 52 -2.94 6.09 -6.33
CA THR A 52 -4.04 6.70 -7.08
C THR A 52 -5.21 5.73 -7.23
N ALA A 53 -4.92 4.45 -7.51
CA ALA A 53 -5.96 3.44 -7.63
C ALA A 53 -6.69 3.23 -6.29
N ALA A 54 -5.96 3.13 -5.18
CA ALA A 54 -6.55 2.96 -3.86
C ALA A 54 -7.43 4.17 -3.47
N LEU A 55 -6.98 5.40 -3.76
CA LEU A 55 -7.80 6.60 -3.59
C LEU A 55 -9.07 6.53 -4.45
N GLY A 56 -8.96 6.13 -5.72
CA GLY A 56 -10.11 5.96 -6.61
C GLY A 56 -11.13 4.96 -6.07
N PHE A 57 -10.67 3.82 -5.53
CA PHE A 57 -11.53 2.85 -4.87
C PHE A 57 -12.23 3.44 -3.65
N ALA A 58 -11.51 4.17 -2.79
CA ALA A 58 -12.09 4.78 -1.60
C ALA A 58 -13.21 5.79 -1.97
N LEU A 59 -13.01 6.57 -3.04
CA LEU A 59 -14.00 7.53 -3.52
C LEU A 59 -15.19 6.84 -4.21
N ALA A 60 -14.95 5.77 -4.95
CA ALA A 60 -16.00 5.03 -5.66
C ALA A 60 -16.84 4.14 -4.74
N GLN A 61 -16.29 3.71 -3.61
CA GLN A 61 -16.94 2.83 -2.63
C GLN A 61 -16.88 3.46 -1.23
N PRO A 62 -17.64 4.55 -0.99
CA PRO A 62 -17.54 5.33 0.25
C PRO A 62 -17.89 4.54 1.52
N ASP A 63 -18.69 3.47 1.38
CA ASP A 63 -19.09 2.60 2.49
C ASP A 63 -18.06 1.50 2.82
N GLU A 64 -17.03 1.35 1.98
CA GLU A 64 -16.02 0.31 2.14
C GLU A 64 -14.70 0.90 2.62
N LYS A 65 -14.13 0.30 3.67
CA LYS A 65 -12.80 0.70 4.15
C LYS A 65 -11.74 0.25 3.16
N VAL A 66 -10.91 1.17 2.70
CA VAL A 66 -9.79 0.90 1.79
C VAL A 66 -8.48 1.12 2.53
N VAL A 67 -7.64 0.09 2.55
CA VAL A 67 -6.31 0.12 3.17
C VAL A 67 -5.27 -0.08 2.08
N LEU A 68 -4.32 0.84 2.00
CA LEU A 68 -3.17 0.76 1.13
C LEU A 68 -1.91 0.51 1.94
N PHE A 69 -1.18 -0.54 1.61
CA PHE A 69 0.22 -0.71 1.98
C PHE A 69 1.10 -0.28 0.81
N ASP A 70 1.64 0.92 0.91
CA ASP A 70 2.53 1.50 -0.09
C ASP A 70 3.98 1.39 0.35
N SER A 71 4.91 1.55 -0.59
CA SER A 71 6.33 1.68 -0.28
C SER A 71 6.79 3.10 -0.52
N GLU A 72 7.82 3.54 0.21
CA GLU A 72 8.47 4.85 0.02
C GLU A 72 8.79 5.11 -1.46
N GLY A 73 9.44 4.15 -2.12
CA GLY A 73 9.82 4.30 -3.52
C GLY A 73 8.64 4.42 -4.49
N SER A 74 7.54 3.72 -4.24
CA SER A 74 6.33 3.86 -5.04
C SER A 74 5.65 5.20 -4.79
N LEU A 75 5.58 5.64 -3.53
CA LEU A 75 5.02 6.95 -3.20
C LEU A 75 5.84 8.07 -3.82
N GLN A 76 7.17 7.98 -3.81
CA GLN A 76 8.07 8.95 -4.46
C GLN A 76 7.79 9.11 -5.95
N MET A 77 7.51 8.01 -6.66
CA MET A 77 7.16 8.05 -8.09
C MET A 77 5.86 8.81 -8.38
N ASN A 78 4.98 8.99 -7.39
CA ASN A 78 3.74 9.74 -7.53
C ASN A 78 3.34 10.45 -6.23
N MET A 79 4.19 11.35 -5.74
CA MET A 79 3.90 12.11 -4.51
C MET A 79 2.73 13.10 -4.66
N GLY A 80 2.43 13.52 -5.89
CA GLY A 80 1.34 14.46 -6.18
C GLY A 80 -0.03 13.97 -5.68
N VAL A 81 -0.21 12.64 -5.57
CA VAL A 81 -1.43 12.01 -5.05
C VAL A 81 -1.77 12.48 -3.63
N LEU A 82 -0.78 12.81 -2.79
CA LEU A 82 -1.01 13.23 -1.40
C LEU A 82 -1.81 14.54 -1.34
N GLY A 83 -1.55 15.46 -2.27
CA GLY A 83 -2.33 16.70 -2.41
C GLY A 83 -3.79 16.40 -2.78
N THR A 84 -4.01 15.43 -3.67
CA THR A 84 -5.36 14.97 -4.03
C THR A 84 -6.07 14.30 -2.87
N VAL A 85 -5.40 13.42 -2.11
CA VAL A 85 -5.95 12.79 -0.89
C VAL A 85 -6.36 13.87 0.11
N ALA A 86 -5.50 14.86 0.35
CA ALA A 86 -5.76 15.97 1.28
C ALA A 86 -6.92 16.87 0.82
N GLY A 87 -7.10 17.05 -0.49
CA GLY A 87 -8.22 17.80 -1.07
C GLY A 87 -9.54 17.05 -0.97
N MET A 88 -9.54 15.74 -1.27
CA MET A 88 -10.74 14.91 -1.31
C MET A 88 -11.20 14.42 0.07
N LYS A 89 -10.27 14.22 1.01
CA LYS A 89 -10.52 13.80 2.41
C LYS A 89 -11.45 12.59 2.55
N PRO A 90 -11.19 11.47 1.85
CA PRO A 90 -11.99 10.25 2.03
C PRO A 90 -11.90 9.75 3.48
N SER A 91 -13.04 9.58 4.15
CA SER A 91 -13.12 9.13 5.54
C SER A 91 -12.82 7.64 5.72
N ASN A 92 -12.87 6.88 4.63
CA ASN A 92 -12.73 5.42 4.57
C ASN A 92 -11.35 4.96 4.07
N PHE A 93 -10.40 5.87 3.83
CA PHE A 93 -9.09 5.55 3.26
C PHE A 93 -7.97 5.59 4.30
N VAL A 94 -7.16 4.54 4.36
CA VAL A 94 -5.97 4.45 5.21
C VAL A 94 -4.76 4.10 4.36
N HIS A 95 -3.71 4.93 4.43
CA HIS A 95 -2.47 4.77 3.67
C HIS A 95 -1.31 4.47 4.62
N PHE A 96 -0.94 3.20 4.72
CA PHE A 96 0.29 2.78 5.39
C PHE A 96 1.47 2.94 4.46
N LEU A 97 2.47 3.69 4.90
CA LEU A 97 3.74 3.81 4.20
C LEU A 97 4.76 2.88 4.85
N MET A 98 5.24 1.91 4.09
CA MET A 98 6.34 1.04 4.48
C MET A 98 7.65 1.71 4.06
N ASP A 99 8.39 2.21 5.05
CA ASP A 99 9.72 2.76 4.87
C ASP A 99 10.75 1.82 5.48
N ASN A 100 11.37 1.01 4.62
CA ASN A 100 12.44 0.08 4.99
C ASN A 100 13.83 0.62 4.60
N GLU A 101 13.93 1.92 4.28
CA GLU A 101 15.16 2.62 3.86
C GLU A 101 15.86 2.00 2.63
N CYS A 102 15.20 1.10 1.88
CA CYS A 102 15.84 0.36 0.78
C CYS A 102 14.85 -0.06 -0.32
N TYR A 103 15.16 0.22 -1.59
CA TYR A 103 14.35 -0.23 -2.74
C TYR A 103 14.43 -1.75 -2.94
N ALA A 104 13.62 -2.50 -2.19
CA ALA A 104 13.56 -3.96 -2.23
C ALA A 104 13.22 -4.51 -3.64
N THR A 105 12.43 -3.76 -4.42
CA THR A 105 12.01 -4.17 -5.78
C THR A 105 13.15 -4.19 -6.81
N THR A 106 14.29 -3.55 -6.52
CA THR A 106 15.43 -3.43 -7.46
C THR A 106 16.66 -4.24 -7.06
N GLY A 107 16.54 -5.11 -6.06
CA GLY A 107 17.69 -5.85 -5.53
C GLY A 107 18.56 -5.03 -4.58
N GLY A 108 17.97 -4.08 -3.85
CA GLY A 108 18.66 -3.34 -2.79
C GLY A 108 19.45 -2.12 -3.26
N LYS A 109 19.03 -1.46 -4.36
CA LYS A 109 19.60 -0.15 -4.69
C LYS A 109 19.19 0.88 -3.65
N ALA A 110 20.13 1.73 -3.28
CA ALA A 110 19.94 2.82 -2.35
C ALA A 110 18.74 3.70 -2.76
N SER A 111 17.77 3.88 -1.86
CA SER A 111 16.89 5.05 -1.92
C SER A 111 17.69 6.29 -1.55
N ALA A 112 17.14 7.48 -1.78
CA ALA A 112 17.80 8.73 -1.40
C ALA A 112 18.13 8.83 0.11
N GLN A 113 17.64 7.89 0.93
CA GLN A 113 17.87 7.76 2.38
C GLN A 113 18.69 6.53 2.79
N CYS A 114 19.20 5.74 1.85
CA CYS A 114 20.05 4.58 2.18
C CYS A 114 21.45 5.06 2.58
N ASN A 115 21.69 5.23 3.89
CA ASN A 115 22.99 5.50 4.50
C ASN A 115 23.36 4.40 5.50
#